data_AF-A0A537VF34-F1
#
_entry.id   AF-A0A537VF34-F1
#
_cell.length_a   1.000
_cell.length_b   1.000
_cell.length_c   1.000
_cell.angle_alpha   90.00
_cell.angle_beta   90.00
_cell.angle_gamma   90.00
#
_symmetry.space_group_name_H-M   'P 1'
#
loop_
_entity.id
_entity.type
_entity.pdbx_description
1 polymer ?
#
loop_
_entity_poly.entity_id
_entity_poly.type
_entity_poly.pdbx_seq_one_letter_code
_entity_poly.pdbx_strand_id
1 'polypeptide(L)' 'LGPCESFGELSLLTDHPRAARVRAKTAIRCLAIARHDFDRLLGAEPQLAIAMLRELATRLVQFTTH' A
#
# COMPACT_ATOMS: atom_id res chain seq x y z
N LEU A 1 8.94 8.82 -0.12
CA LEU A 1 8.89 7.36 0.08
C LEU A 1 10.30 6.85 0.30
N GLY A 2 10.55 6.21 1.44
CA GLY A 2 11.82 5.59 1.80
C GLY A 2 11.86 4.09 1.49
N PRO A 3 12.99 3.41 1.79
CA PRO A 3 13.07 1.96 1.72
C PRO A 3 11.99 1.29 2.57
N CYS A 4 11.40 0.19 2.08
CA CYS A 4 10.29 -0.56 2.69
C CYS A 4 8.93 0.14 2.77
N GLU A 5 8.74 1.31 2.15
CA GLU A 5 7.42 1.93 2.06
C GLU A 5 6.64 1.48 0.81
N SER A 6 5.41 1.01 1.02
CA SER A 6 4.45 0.68 -0.04
C SER A 6 3.64 1.91 -0.47
N PHE A 7 3.29 1.97 -1.76
CA PHE A 7 2.41 2.98 -2.35
C PHE A 7 1.40 2.34 -3.30
N GLY A 8 0.20 2.94 -3.44
CA GLY A 8 -0.89 2.41 -4.27
C GLY A 8 -1.77 1.37 -3.57
N GLU A 9 -1.50 1.10 -2.29
CA GLU A 9 -2.25 0.24 -1.39
C GLU A 9 -3.71 0.67 -1.24
N LEU A 10 -3.94 2.00 -1.23
CA LEU A 10 -5.28 2.57 -1.14
C LEU A 10 -6.13 2.21 -2.36
N SER A 11 -5.61 2.29 -3.59
CA SER A 11 -6.36 1.91 -4.79
C SER A 11 -6.59 0.40 -4.91
N LEU A 12 -5.73 -0.41 -4.28
CA LEU A 12 -5.95 -1.85 -4.17
C LEU A 12 -7.10 -2.14 -3.19
N LEU A 13 -7.15 -1.46 -2.05
CA LEU A 13 -8.13 -1.71 -0.98
C LEU A 13 -9.49 -1.03 -1.19
N THR A 14 -9.54 0.15 -1.79
CA THR A 14 -10.79 0.92 -1.95
C THR A 14 -11.45 0.72 -3.30
N ASP A 15 -10.80 0.02 -4.22
CA ASP A 15 -11.20 -0.13 -5.62
C ASP A 15 -11.42 1.20 -6.37
N HIS A 16 -10.89 2.31 -5.83
CA HIS A 16 -10.91 3.62 -6.46
C HIS A 16 -9.71 3.81 -7.40
N PRO A 17 -9.84 4.64 -8.45
CA PRO A 17 -8.74 5.01 -9.34
C PRO A 17 -7.53 5.55 -8.56
N ARG A 18 -6.33 5.46 -9.13
CA ARG A 18 -5.08 5.94 -8.51
C ARG A 18 -5.27 7.35 -7.91
N ALA A 19 -5.17 7.44 -6.59
CA ALA A 19 -5.32 8.71 -5.86
C ALA A 19 -4.19 9.71 -6.16
N ALA A 20 -3.01 9.23 -6.59
CA ALA A 20 -1.87 10.08 -6.93
C ALA A 20 -0.97 9.45 -8.00
N ARG A 21 -0.26 10.30 -8.76
CA ARG A 21 0.84 9.88 -9.65
C ARG A 21 2.15 9.89 -8.87
N VAL A 22 2.78 8.72 -8.70
CA VAL A 22 4.09 8.59 -8.06
C VAL A 22 5.19 8.52 -9.13
N ARG A 23 6.27 9.28 -8.97
CA ARG A 23 7.48 9.20 -9.79
C ARG A 23 8.69 8.93 -8.89
N ALA A 24 9.55 8.00 -9.28
CA ALA A 24 10.82 7.76 -8.60
C ALA A 24 11.76 8.95 -8.82
N LYS A 25 12.34 9.49 -7.73
CA LYS A 25 13.32 10.58 -7.79
C LYS A 25 14.73 10.08 -8.14
N THR A 26 14.99 8.80 -7.92
CA THR A 26 16.27 8.12 -8.15
C THR A 26 16.00 6.69 -8.67
N ALA A 27 17.05 5.98 -9.09
CA ALA A 27 16.93 4.57 -9.41
C ALA A 27 16.53 3.77 -8.16
N ILE A 28 15.40 3.06 -8.23
CA ILE A 28 14.86 2.24 -7.15
C ILE A 28 14.51 0.84 -7.67
N ARG A 29 14.48 -0.15 -6.77
CA ARG A 29 13.93 -1.48 -7.05
C ARG A 29 12.64 -1.63 -6.25
N CYS A 30 11.54 -1.95 -6.94
CA CYS A 30 10.23 -2.14 -6.34
C CYS A 30 9.72 -3.55 -6.63
N LEU A 31 9.02 -4.12 -5.67
CA LEU A 31 8.16 -5.28 -5.90
C LEU A 31 6.82 -4.78 -6.43
N ALA A 32 6.40 -5.28 -7.60
CA ALA A 32 5.09 -4.99 -8.15
C ALA A 32 4.19 -6.21 -7.93
N ILE A 33 3.04 -6.00 -7.28
CA ILE A 33 2.03 -7.02 -7.03
C ILE A 33 0.78 -6.61 -7.80
N ALA A 34 0.28 -7.49 -8.67
CA ALA A 34 -0.97 -7.25 -9.38
C ALA A 34 -2.17 -7.39 -8.43
N ARG A 35 -3.31 -6.75 -8.74
CA ARG A 35 -4.53 -6.82 -7.92
C ARG A 35 -4.93 -8.28 -7.60
N HIS A 36 -4.98 -9.13 -8.62
CA HIS A 36 -5.36 -10.54 -8.44
C HIS A 36 -4.40 -11.29 -7.51
N ASP A 37 -3.09 -11.05 -7.62
CA ASP A 37 -2.10 -11.66 -6.73
C ASP A 37 -2.22 -11.13 -5.30
N PHE A 38 -2.55 -9.85 -5.16
CA PHE A 38 -2.79 -9.22 -3.87
C PHE A 38 -4.00 -9.83 -3.16
N ASP A 39 -5.13 -9.96 -3.84
CA ASP A 39 -6.35 -10.56 -3.28
C ASP A 39 -6.12 -12.02 -2.85
N ARG A 40 -5.40 -12.78 -3.69
CA ARG A 40 -5.01 -14.16 -3.36
C ARG A 40 -4.08 -14.22 -2.14
N LEU A 41 -3.12 -13.31 -2.05
CA LEU A 41 -2.17 -13.25 -0.93
C LEU A 41 -2.87 -12.88 0.38
N LEU A 42 -3.83 -11.95 0.36
CA LEU A 42 -4.64 -11.61 1.52
C LEU A 42 -5.51 -12.79 1.99
N GLY A 43 -6.03 -13.59 1.07
CA GLY A 43 -6.79 -14.80 1.41
C GLY A 43 -5.92 -15.93 1.96
N ALA A 44 -4.69 -16.07 1.47
CA ALA A 44 -3.76 -17.11 1.89
C ALA A 44 -3.01 -16.76 3.19
N GLU A 45 -2.75 -15.47 3.45
CA GLU A 45 -2.01 -14.99 4.61
C GLU A 45 -2.74 -13.83 5.31
N PRO A 46 -3.68 -14.14 6.23
CA PRO A 46 -4.45 -13.12 6.95
C PRO A 46 -3.59 -12.18 7.80
N GLN A 47 -2.40 -12.62 8.26
CA GLN A 47 -1.53 -11.77 9.07
C GLN A 47 -0.97 -10.60 8.26
N LEU A 48 -0.76 -10.79 6.96
CA LEU A 48 -0.35 -9.72 6.05
C LEU A 48 -1.42 -8.63 5.97
N ALA A 49 -2.69 -9.01 5.86
CA ALA A 49 -3.81 -8.08 5.85
C ALA A 49 -3.85 -7.22 7.12
N ILE A 50 -3.67 -7.86 8.29
CA ILE A 50 -3.65 -7.19 9.59
C ILE A 50 -2.47 -6.21 9.68
N ALA A 51 -1.28 -6.61 9.23
CA ALA A 51 -0.11 -5.73 9.22
C ALA A 51 -0.33 -4.51 8.32
N MET A 52 -0.91 -4.69 7.14
CA MET A 52 -1.23 -3.60 6.21
C MET A 52 -2.30 -2.66 6.77
N LEU A 53 -3.36 -3.19 7.39
CA LEU A 53 -4.40 -2.39 8.04
C LEU A 53 -3.82 -1.51 9.16
N ARG A 54 -2.90 -2.04 9.97
CA ARG A 54 -2.23 -1.28 11.03
C ARG A 54 -1.42 -0.12 10.46
N GLU A 55 -0.60 -0.38 9.44
CA GLU A 55 0.21 0.64 8.77
C GLU A 55 -0.66 1.77 8.19
N LEU A 56 -1.77 1.42 7.52
CA LEU A 56 -2.71 2.40 6.97
C LEU A 56 -3.40 3.22 8.06
N ALA A 57 -3.79 2.59 9.16
CA ALA A 57 -4.36 3.29 10.31
C ALA A 57 -3.35 4.28 10.91
N THR A 58 -2.08 3.88 11.05
CA THR A 58 -1.00 4.79 11.52
C THR A 58 -0.84 6.00 10.60
N ARG A 59 -0.84 5.81 9.27
CA ARG A 59 -0.76 6.91 8.31
C ARG A 59 -1.95 7.85 8.42
N LEU A 60 -3.18 7.32 8.52
CA LEU A 60 -4.38 8.15 8.67
C LEU A 60 -4.32 9.03 9.92
N VAL A 61 -3.88 8.46 11.06
CA VAL A 61 -3.71 9.24 12.31
C VAL A 61 -2.68 10.35 12.12
N GLN A 62 -1.57 10.10 11.41
CA GLN A 62 -0.56 11.12 11.10
C GLN A 62 -1.09 12.22 10.17
N PHE A 63 -1.98 11.89 9.21
CA PHE A 63 -2.57 12.87 8.30
C PHE A 63 -3.70 13.70 8.92
N THR A 64 -4.47 13.15 9.87
CA THR A 64 -5.59 13.86 10.53
C THR A 64 -5.14 14.74 11.70
N THR A 65 -3.89 14.61 12.16
CA THR A 65 -3.33 15.44 13.26
C THR A 65 -2.69 16.75 12.77
N HIS A 66 -2.98 17.16 11.54
CA HIS A 66 -2.63 18.47 10.95
C HIS A 66 -3.89 19.22 10.55
#